data_AF-A0A1Q3CTC8-F1
#
_entry.id   AF-A0A1Q3CTC8-F1
#
_cell.length_a   1.000
_cell.length_b   1.000
_cell.length_c   1.000
_cell.angle_alpha   90.00
_cell.angle_beta   90.00
_cell.angle_gamma   90.00
#
_symmetry.space_group_name_H-M   'P 1'
#
loop_
_entity.id
_entity.type
_entity.pdbx_description
1 polymer ?
#
loop_
_entity_poly.entity_id
_entity_poly.type
_entity_poly.pdbx_seq_one_letter_code
_entity_poly.pdbx_strand_id
1 'polypeptide(L)'
;MRGTGPTTKLDYIKNEVKTSNISLCALLEPKHPGSHLLRTSLALHILNHIHCNPVNNHIWLLWNNDIDVNIVDHSDQYITAKITHNSKSFFLSTVYASCDINQRKLLWHELSIFDPGPLPWLIGGDFNTISKPSEKCGGRPYSNKSMDQFNNFIASSSLLEISYLGDQYTWCNNNAGPTRIWLRLDRLLTNLAGSLAFPNRKVVHRPRILSDHCPIVAINHEPTRFPHNFKFLRQWTQDEDFSNVMPRSWALNTEGPPLVTQHKKLLRCKSTFSSLQKQKKEDLHNQILGASLQIQHLEVKLQSTFDKDSLCDLNSAKQLLTSLLTKEEGMIRDKARVKWLSEGDRNTDFSMPASKRSAIRCTLIFPFRMVRTLTIWTPWGPWWLSTSLKSSPPTPPQL
;
A
#
# COMPACT_ATOMS: atom_id res chain seq x y z
N MET A 1 13.48 3.03 11.76
CA MET A 1 12.27 3.58 12.41
C MET A 1 12.73 4.28 13.67
N ARG A 2 12.79 5.61 13.66
CA ARG A 2 13.69 6.38 14.51
C ARG A 2 13.20 6.52 15.95
N GLY A 3 13.93 5.95 16.89
CA GLY A 3 13.68 5.91 18.34
C GLY A 3 12.50 5.00 18.72
N THR A 4 12.68 4.04 19.63
CA THR A 4 11.62 3.12 20.10
C THR A 4 10.99 3.49 21.45
N GLY A 5 11.37 4.60 22.06
CA GLY A 5 10.99 4.96 23.44
C GLY A 5 9.49 5.21 23.73
N PRO A 6 8.75 5.98 22.90
CA PRO A 6 7.34 6.25 23.16
C PRO A 6 6.48 4.98 23.08
N THR A 7 5.64 4.74 24.10
CA THR A 7 4.72 3.59 24.14
C THR A 7 3.81 3.54 22.92
N THR A 8 3.26 4.68 22.50
CA THR A 8 2.44 4.82 21.28
C THR A 8 3.14 4.33 20.01
N LYS A 9 4.47 4.41 19.95
CA LYS A 9 5.26 3.89 18.83
C LYS A 9 5.48 2.38 18.93
N LEU A 10 5.73 1.85 20.13
CA LEU A 10 5.78 0.41 20.36
C LEU A 10 4.43 -0.25 20.05
N ASP A 11 3.31 0.36 20.44
CA ASP A 11 1.96 -0.14 20.12
C ASP A 11 1.67 -0.11 18.62
N TYR A 12 2.13 0.91 17.90
CA TYR A 12 2.05 0.94 16.43
C TYR A 12 2.87 -0.20 15.78
N ILE A 13 4.13 -0.39 16.18
CA ILE A 13 4.97 -1.50 15.68
C ILE A 13 4.31 -2.85 16.00
N LYS A 14 3.82 -3.03 17.23
CA LYS A 14 3.10 -4.23 17.69
C LYS A 14 1.86 -4.52 16.85
N ASN A 15 1.13 -3.48 16.46
CA ASN A 15 -0.02 -3.63 15.56
C ASN A 15 0.43 -4.07 14.16
N GLU A 16 1.44 -3.42 13.56
CA GLU A 16 1.97 -3.80 12.23
C GLU A 16 2.56 -5.22 12.20
N VAL A 17 3.28 -5.64 13.26
CA VAL A 17 3.79 -7.00 13.44
C VAL A 17 2.66 -8.02 13.43
N LYS A 18 1.57 -7.74 14.16
CA LYS A 18 0.39 -8.63 14.21
C LYS A 18 -0.42 -8.63 12.92
N THR A 19 -0.71 -7.48 12.33
CA THR A 19 -1.55 -7.38 11.12
C THR A 19 -0.82 -7.88 9.87
N SER A 20 0.50 -7.77 9.82
CA SER A 20 1.33 -8.22 8.69
C SER A 20 1.94 -9.62 8.91
N ASN A 21 1.66 -10.26 10.05
CA ASN A 21 2.19 -11.57 10.46
C ASN A 21 3.74 -11.67 10.32
N ILE A 22 4.45 -10.74 10.97
CA ILE A 22 5.91 -10.59 10.85
C ILE A 22 6.62 -11.55 11.81
N SER A 23 7.29 -12.58 11.27
CA SER A 23 8.14 -13.50 12.05
C SER A 23 9.60 -13.04 12.20
N LEU A 24 10.07 -12.10 11.38
CA LEU A 24 11.44 -11.56 11.38
C LEU A 24 11.39 -10.04 11.16
N CYS A 25 11.95 -9.26 12.08
CA CYS A 25 11.87 -7.80 12.08
C CYS A 25 13.24 -7.16 12.35
N ALA A 26 13.59 -6.14 11.56
CA ALA A 26 14.73 -5.28 11.80
C ALA A 26 14.28 -3.87 12.23
N LEU A 27 14.83 -3.37 13.33
CA LEU A 27 14.59 -2.01 13.84
C LEU A 27 15.89 -1.20 13.76
N LEU A 28 15.91 -0.20 12.87
CA LEU A 28 17.03 0.71 12.62
C LEU A 28 16.84 2.04 13.36
N GLU A 29 17.91 2.61 13.92
CA GLU A 29 17.93 3.75 14.86
C GLU A 29 16.98 3.57 16.06
N PRO A 30 17.08 2.51 16.90
CA PRO A 30 16.22 2.39 18.08
C PRO A 30 16.53 3.46 19.15
N LYS A 31 17.73 4.07 19.15
CA LYS A 31 18.18 5.16 20.03
C LYS A 31 18.05 4.90 21.54
N HIS A 32 18.17 3.63 21.95
CA HIS A 32 18.14 3.23 23.34
C HIS A 32 19.21 2.18 23.64
N PRO A 33 19.70 2.09 24.90
CA PRO A 33 20.58 1.02 25.33
C PRO A 33 19.88 -0.34 25.25
N GLY A 34 20.66 -1.42 25.19
CA GLY A 34 20.17 -2.80 25.04
C GLY A 34 19.11 -3.26 26.07
N SER A 35 19.01 -2.61 27.24
CA SER A 35 17.92 -2.86 28.20
C SER A 35 16.52 -2.59 27.62
N HIS A 36 16.39 -1.69 26.64
CA HIS A 36 15.14 -1.43 25.94
C HIS A 36 14.83 -2.46 24.84
N LEU A 37 15.82 -3.23 24.37
CA LEU A 37 15.59 -4.30 23.41
C LEU A 37 14.74 -5.41 24.02
N LEU A 38 15.05 -5.84 25.25
CA LEU A 38 14.24 -6.83 25.99
C LEU A 38 12.78 -6.34 26.16
N ARG A 39 12.58 -5.09 26.57
CA ARG A 39 11.24 -4.48 26.67
C ARG A 39 10.50 -4.45 25.33
N THR A 40 11.22 -4.15 24.24
CA THR A 40 10.66 -4.11 22.88
C THR A 40 10.28 -5.51 22.40
N SER A 41 11.18 -6.48 22.55
CA SER A 41 10.98 -7.91 22.26
C SER A 41 9.72 -8.46 22.95
N LEU A 42 9.60 -8.24 24.27
CA LEU A 42 8.42 -8.63 25.05
C LEU A 42 7.14 -7.92 24.56
N ALA A 43 7.19 -6.63 24.26
CA ALA A 43 6.03 -5.88 23.77
C ALA A 43 5.54 -6.41 22.40
N LEU A 44 6.46 -6.75 21.50
CA LEU A 44 6.18 -7.28 20.17
C LEU A 44 5.79 -8.77 20.16
N HIS A 45 6.06 -9.49 21.26
CA HIS A 45 5.92 -10.96 21.38
C HIS A 45 6.88 -11.72 20.44
N ILE A 46 8.03 -11.11 20.13
CA ILE A 46 9.11 -11.68 19.33
C ILE A 46 10.31 -11.83 20.27
N LEU A 47 10.49 -13.03 20.84
CA LEU A 47 11.36 -13.24 22.01
C LEU A 47 12.86 -13.24 21.67
N ASN A 48 13.25 -13.83 20.53
CA ASN A 48 14.65 -13.90 20.16
C ASN A 48 15.10 -12.58 19.54
N HIS A 49 16.26 -12.11 19.94
CA HIS A 49 16.77 -10.81 19.51
C HIS A 49 18.29 -10.72 19.60
N ILE A 50 18.87 -9.86 18.76
CA ILE A 50 20.27 -9.46 18.82
C ILE A 50 20.41 -7.98 18.41
N HIS A 51 21.50 -7.34 18.84
CA HIS A 51 21.87 -5.99 18.46
C HIS A 51 23.33 -5.95 17.99
N CYS A 52 23.64 -5.11 17.00
CA CYS A 52 25.03 -4.84 16.64
C CYS A 52 25.64 -3.78 17.56
N ASN A 53 26.88 -4.06 18.01
CA ASN A 53 27.77 -3.21 18.81
C ASN A 53 27.15 -2.58 20.08
N PRO A 54 27.59 -2.98 21.30
CA PRO A 54 27.05 -2.42 22.55
C PRO A 54 27.22 -0.90 22.68
N VAL A 55 28.16 -0.27 21.94
CA VAL A 55 28.41 1.17 21.95
C VAL A 55 27.32 1.94 21.18
N ASN A 56 26.91 1.45 20.00
CA ASN A 56 26.06 2.20 19.07
C ASN A 56 24.61 1.68 19.01
N ASN A 57 24.36 0.37 19.15
CA ASN A 57 23.02 -0.22 19.17
C ASN A 57 22.10 0.22 18.01
N HIS A 58 22.64 0.49 16.81
CA HIS A 58 21.88 1.10 15.71
C HIS A 58 20.96 0.13 14.95
N ILE A 59 21.24 -1.17 15.03
CA ILE A 59 20.49 -2.22 14.35
C ILE A 59 20.08 -3.27 15.40
N TRP A 60 18.78 -3.46 15.57
CA TRP A 60 18.21 -4.58 16.32
C TRP A 60 17.52 -5.55 15.34
N LEU A 61 17.82 -6.83 15.44
CA LEU A 61 17.14 -7.90 14.69
C LEU A 61 16.37 -8.77 15.69
N LEU A 62 15.09 -9.02 15.43
CA LEU A 62 14.19 -9.80 16.28
C LEU A 62 13.49 -10.88 15.45
N TRP A 63 13.37 -12.09 15.99
CA TRP A 63 12.74 -13.21 15.30
C TRP A 63 11.96 -14.18 16.21
N ASN A 64 10.98 -14.87 15.63
CA ASN A 64 10.18 -15.89 16.30
C ASN A 64 10.90 -17.25 16.35
N ASN A 65 10.42 -18.16 17.21
CA ASN A 65 11.06 -19.46 17.48
C ASN A 65 11.01 -20.46 16.29
N ASP A 66 10.19 -20.20 15.27
CA ASP A 66 10.13 -20.96 14.01
C ASP A 66 11.32 -20.65 13.07
N ILE A 67 12.06 -19.58 13.35
CA ILE A 67 13.21 -19.12 12.55
C ILE A 67 14.51 -19.34 13.32
N ASP A 68 15.46 -20.02 12.70
CA ASP A 68 16.84 -20.07 13.14
C ASP A 68 17.64 -18.94 12.47
N VAL A 69 18.49 -18.27 13.26
CA VAL A 69 19.24 -17.07 12.86
C VAL A 69 20.66 -17.20 13.37
N ASN A 70 21.59 -17.44 12.44
CA ASN A 70 23.02 -17.52 12.73
C ASN A 70 23.73 -16.30 12.14
N ILE A 71 24.43 -15.50 12.97
CA ILE A 71 25.17 -14.33 12.50
C ILE A 71 26.49 -14.81 11.88
N VAL A 72 26.72 -14.39 10.64
CA VAL A 72 27.88 -14.82 9.85
C VAL A 72 28.89 -13.68 9.73
N ASP A 73 28.42 -12.44 9.68
CA ASP A 73 29.26 -11.25 9.56
C ASP A 73 28.52 -10.00 10.09
N HIS A 74 29.25 -8.97 10.55
CA HIS A 74 28.69 -7.75 11.11
C HIS A 74 29.67 -6.57 11.13
N SER A 75 29.13 -5.36 11.04
CA SER A 75 29.84 -4.07 11.10
C SER A 75 28.94 -3.03 11.79
N ASP A 76 29.46 -1.84 12.09
CA ASP A 76 28.65 -0.73 12.65
C ASP A 76 27.47 -0.33 11.72
N GLN A 77 27.56 -0.66 10.42
CA GLN A 77 26.58 -0.31 9.39
C GLN A 77 25.70 -1.49 8.92
N TYR A 78 25.98 -2.73 9.33
CA TYR A 78 25.16 -3.89 8.95
C TYR A 78 25.26 -5.11 9.89
N ILE A 79 24.25 -5.98 9.82
CA ILE A 79 24.29 -7.35 10.35
C ILE A 79 23.96 -8.32 9.21
N THR A 80 24.84 -9.27 8.94
CA THR A 80 24.60 -10.35 7.96
C THR A 80 24.37 -11.68 8.69
N ALA A 81 23.17 -12.22 8.52
CA ALA A 81 22.74 -13.46 9.15
C ALA A 81 22.31 -14.51 8.12
N LYS A 82 22.64 -15.77 8.36
CA LYS A 82 21.99 -16.90 7.71
C LYS A 82 20.68 -17.17 8.43
N ILE A 83 19.57 -17.01 7.72
CA ILE A 83 18.21 -17.25 8.19
C ILE A 83 17.77 -18.62 7.69
N THR A 84 17.32 -19.50 8.58
CA THR A 84 16.79 -20.83 8.24
C THR A 84 15.35 -20.96 8.75
N HIS A 85 14.42 -21.37 7.88
CA HIS A 85 13.02 -21.60 8.22
C HIS A 85 12.46 -22.73 7.34
N ASN A 86 11.84 -23.75 7.95
CA ASN A 86 11.32 -24.94 7.27
C ASN A 86 12.32 -25.58 6.28
N SER A 87 13.54 -25.83 6.77
CA SER A 87 14.67 -26.43 6.01
C SER A 87 15.12 -25.66 4.76
N LYS A 88 14.67 -24.41 4.59
CA LYS A 88 15.18 -23.49 3.56
C LYS A 88 16.00 -22.39 4.22
N SER A 89 17.17 -22.09 3.66
CA SER A 89 18.05 -21.03 4.17
C SER A 89 18.36 -19.96 3.13
N PHE A 90 18.49 -18.73 3.59
CA PHE A 90 18.96 -17.57 2.81
C PHE A 90 19.80 -16.65 3.70
N PHE A 91 20.61 -15.79 3.11
CA PHE A 91 21.31 -14.74 3.85
C PHE A 91 20.50 -13.45 3.86
N LEU A 92 20.47 -12.77 5.01
CA LEU A 92 19.90 -11.45 5.18
C LEU A 92 20.97 -10.49 5.71
N SER A 93 21.35 -9.51 4.89
CA SER A 93 22.16 -8.37 5.32
C SER A 93 21.23 -7.20 5.65
N THR A 94 21.06 -6.94 6.94
CA THR A 94 20.29 -5.81 7.47
C THR A 94 21.20 -4.58 7.52
N VAL A 95 20.86 -3.51 6.81
CA VAL A 95 21.73 -2.34 6.60
C VAL A 95 21.17 -1.08 7.28
N TYR A 96 22.06 -0.34 7.95
CA TYR A 96 21.87 1.05 8.34
C TYR A 96 23.14 1.82 7.98
N ALA A 97 23.17 2.36 6.77
CA ALA A 97 24.35 3.00 6.21
C ALA A 97 24.58 4.40 6.77
N SER A 98 25.85 4.79 6.91
CA SER A 98 26.23 6.13 7.36
C SER A 98 25.76 7.23 6.39
N CYS A 99 25.40 8.38 6.95
CA CYS A 99 25.18 9.60 6.18
C CYS A 99 26.47 10.10 5.49
N ASP A 100 27.65 9.77 6.03
CA ASP A 100 28.94 10.12 5.42
C ASP A 100 29.23 9.23 4.19
N ILE A 101 29.68 9.86 3.11
CA ILE A 101 29.93 9.20 1.82
C ILE A 101 31.15 8.25 1.86
N ASN A 102 32.16 8.53 2.68
CA ASN A 102 33.38 7.73 2.74
C ASN A 102 33.16 6.50 3.63
N GLN A 103 32.51 6.66 4.78
CA GLN A 103 32.12 5.55 5.66
C GLN A 103 31.19 4.57 4.96
N ARG A 104 30.22 5.08 4.20
CA ARG A 104 29.31 4.26 3.40
C ARG A 104 29.98 3.57 2.20
N LYS A 105 31.10 4.10 1.68
CA LYS A 105 31.91 3.40 0.68
C LYS A 105 32.55 2.13 1.26
N LEU A 106 32.91 2.13 2.54
CA LEU A 106 33.42 0.93 3.22
C LEU A 106 32.35 -0.15 3.32
N LEU A 107 31.13 0.20 3.72
CA LEU A 107 29.96 -0.70 3.72
C LEU A 107 29.74 -1.41 2.37
N TRP A 108 29.84 -0.67 1.25
CA TRP A 108 29.71 -1.29 -0.08
C TRP A 108 30.81 -2.31 -0.36
N HIS A 109 32.03 -2.03 0.04
CA HIS A 109 33.17 -2.92 -0.13
C HIS A 109 33.06 -4.17 0.77
N GLU A 110 32.65 -3.99 2.03
CA GLU A 110 32.40 -5.07 2.98
C GLU A 110 31.30 -6.03 2.47
N LEU A 111 30.15 -5.49 2.02
CA LEU A 111 29.08 -6.29 1.44
C LEU A 111 29.51 -6.98 0.12
N SER A 112 30.30 -6.34 -0.72
CA SER A 112 30.83 -6.98 -1.94
C SER A 112 31.83 -8.11 -1.65
N ILE A 113 32.57 -8.06 -0.55
CA ILE A 113 33.45 -9.16 -0.10
C ILE A 113 32.62 -10.34 0.42
N PHE A 114 31.51 -10.06 1.10
CA PHE A 114 30.67 -11.12 1.68
C PHE A 114 29.97 -12.02 0.65
N ASP A 115 29.68 -11.52 -0.56
CA ASP A 115 28.79 -12.13 -1.57
C ASP A 115 28.72 -13.68 -1.50
N PRO A 116 27.58 -14.26 -1.05
CA PRO A 116 27.44 -15.69 -0.85
C PRO A 116 27.25 -16.46 -2.17
N GLY A 117 27.45 -15.80 -3.32
CA GLY A 117 27.51 -16.39 -4.65
C GLY A 117 26.19 -17.03 -5.07
N PRO A 118 26.14 -18.37 -5.29
CA PRO A 118 24.93 -19.04 -5.77
C PRO A 118 23.82 -19.17 -4.70
N LEU A 119 24.05 -18.74 -3.46
CA LEU A 119 23.10 -18.88 -2.37
C LEU A 119 22.14 -17.67 -2.31
N PRO A 120 20.84 -17.87 -1.99
CA PRO A 120 19.87 -16.78 -1.88
C PRO A 120 20.30 -15.70 -0.88
N TRP A 121 20.38 -14.45 -1.34
CA TRP A 121 20.79 -13.30 -0.52
C TRP A 121 19.81 -12.14 -0.67
N LEU A 122 19.40 -11.59 0.47
CA LEU A 122 18.59 -10.37 0.59
C LEU A 122 19.40 -9.31 1.35
N ILE A 123 19.38 -8.06 0.87
CA ILE A 123 20.05 -6.92 1.52
C ILE A 123 19.00 -5.83 1.71
N GLY A 124 18.68 -5.47 2.95
CA GLY A 124 17.55 -4.58 3.22
C GLY A 124 17.74 -3.66 4.41
N GLY A 125 17.15 -2.47 4.33
CA GLY A 125 17.25 -1.45 5.36
C GLY A 125 17.43 -0.06 4.77
N ASP A 126 18.05 0.83 5.54
CA ASP A 126 18.31 2.22 5.18
C ASP A 126 19.72 2.38 4.59
N PHE A 127 19.80 2.72 3.32
CA PHE A 127 21.06 2.90 2.59
C PHE A 127 21.54 4.37 2.65
N ASN A 128 20.74 5.29 3.22
CA ASN A 128 20.96 6.74 3.29
C ASN A 128 21.30 7.43 1.95
N THR A 129 21.15 6.73 0.82
CA THR A 129 21.44 7.21 -0.53
C THR A 129 20.34 6.80 -1.50
N ILE A 130 20.18 7.62 -2.54
CA ILE A 130 19.29 7.33 -3.66
C ILE A 130 20.08 6.68 -4.81
N SER A 131 19.37 5.99 -5.70
CA SER A 131 19.92 5.39 -6.93
C SER A 131 19.71 6.29 -8.16
N LYS A 132 18.66 7.11 -8.18
CA LYS A 132 18.23 7.91 -9.35
C LYS A 132 17.76 9.30 -8.91
N PRO A 133 17.93 10.37 -9.73
CA PRO A 133 17.46 11.71 -9.38
C PRO A 133 15.96 11.80 -9.06
N SER A 134 15.12 10.97 -9.71
CA SER A 134 13.68 10.90 -9.47
C SER A 134 13.29 10.37 -8.07
N GLU A 135 14.22 9.77 -7.33
CA GLU A 135 14.02 9.32 -5.95
C GLU A 135 14.14 10.47 -4.92
N LYS A 136 14.27 11.71 -5.39
CA LYS A 136 14.29 12.92 -4.56
C LYS A 136 13.20 13.91 -5.02
N CYS A 137 12.52 14.50 -4.06
CA CYS A 137 11.68 15.68 -4.27
C CYS A 137 12.08 16.79 -3.30
N GLY A 138 12.19 18.03 -3.81
CA GLY A 138 12.55 19.22 -3.03
C GLY A 138 14.05 19.37 -2.70
N GLY A 139 14.43 20.60 -2.33
CA GLY A 139 15.80 20.96 -1.98
C GLY A 139 16.77 21.01 -3.18
N ARG A 140 18.07 21.08 -2.88
CA ARG A 140 19.15 21.04 -3.89
C ARG A 140 19.24 19.67 -4.58
N PRO A 141 19.77 19.55 -5.80
CA PRO A 141 20.10 18.25 -6.43
C PRO A 141 20.88 17.32 -5.50
N TYR A 142 20.74 16.00 -5.68
CA TYR A 142 21.51 15.02 -4.91
C TYR A 142 22.93 14.85 -5.50
N SER A 143 23.87 14.35 -4.71
CA SER A 143 25.26 14.15 -5.17
C SER A 143 25.37 12.97 -6.13
N ASN A 144 25.77 13.23 -7.38
CA ASN A 144 26.02 12.18 -8.38
C ASN A 144 27.00 11.13 -7.84
N LYS A 145 28.13 11.55 -7.28
CA LYS A 145 29.16 10.65 -6.71
C LYS A 145 28.59 9.62 -5.70
N SER A 146 27.59 9.99 -4.90
CA SER A 146 26.95 9.08 -3.94
C SER A 146 26.00 8.09 -4.64
N MET A 147 25.26 8.54 -5.67
CA MET A 147 24.43 7.67 -6.50
C MET A 147 25.31 6.70 -7.31
N ASP A 148 26.39 7.18 -7.92
CA ASP A 148 27.31 6.40 -8.74
C ASP A 148 27.99 5.30 -7.93
N GLN A 149 28.49 5.61 -6.72
CA GLN A 149 29.06 4.60 -5.82
C GLN A 149 28.05 3.51 -5.44
N PHE A 150 26.80 3.87 -5.20
CA PHE A 150 25.74 2.92 -4.84
C PHE A 150 25.28 2.07 -6.03
N ASN A 151 25.10 2.69 -7.20
CA ASN A 151 24.75 1.98 -8.44
C ASN A 151 25.88 1.05 -8.90
N ASN A 152 27.14 1.46 -8.72
CA ASN A 152 28.31 0.61 -9.00
C ASN A 152 28.34 -0.61 -8.07
N PHE A 153 28.05 -0.45 -6.77
CA PHE A 153 27.90 -1.56 -5.83
C PHE A 153 26.80 -2.55 -6.30
N ILE A 154 25.60 -2.03 -6.60
CA ILE A 154 24.48 -2.84 -7.10
C ILE A 154 24.89 -3.62 -8.36
N ALA A 155 25.55 -2.96 -9.31
CA ALA A 155 25.99 -3.58 -10.55
C ALA A 155 27.11 -4.61 -10.34
N SER A 156 28.14 -4.30 -9.54
CA SER A 156 29.28 -5.19 -9.30
C SER A 156 28.88 -6.47 -8.58
N SER A 157 27.95 -6.38 -7.63
CA SER A 157 27.42 -7.53 -6.87
C SER A 157 26.22 -8.20 -7.56
N SER A 158 25.93 -7.86 -8.82
CA SER A 158 24.81 -8.42 -9.61
C SER A 158 23.46 -8.39 -8.89
N LEU A 159 23.19 -7.30 -8.16
CA LEU A 159 22.00 -7.15 -7.33
C LEU A 159 20.82 -6.57 -8.12
N LEU A 160 19.63 -7.06 -7.77
CA LEU A 160 18.34 -6.63 -8.30
C LEU A 160 17.53 -5.97 -7.19
N GLU A 161 16.86 -4.85 -7.47
CA GLU A 161 15.95 -4.24 -6.51
C GLU A 161 14.60 -4.98 -6.50
N ILE A 162 14.13 -5.38 -5.31
CA ILE A 162 12.79 -5.94 -5.15
C ILE A 162 11.78 -4.80 -5.26
N SER A 163 10.96 -4.87 -6.30
CA SER A 163 9.88 -3.91 -6.57
C SER A 163 8.94 -3.72 -5.37
N TYR A 164 8.51 -2.47 -5.16
CA TYR A 164 7.71 -2.06 -4.02
C TYR A 164 6.26 -1.67 -4.40
N LEU A 165 5.42 -1.51 -3.38
CA LEU A 165 4.04 -1.03 -3.43
C LEU A 165 3.89 0.10 -2.39
N GLY A 166 3.14 1.16 -2.72
CA GLY A 166 2.93 2.33 -1.86
C GLY A 166 3.67 3.57 -2.36
N ASP A 167 3.88 4.54 -1.45
CA ASP A 167 4.51 5.83 -1.78
C ASP A 167 5.94 5.66 -2.34
N GLN A 168 6.33 6.52 -3.27
CA GLN A 168 7.67 6.50 -3.86
C GLN A 168 8.77 6.83 -2.83
N TYR A 169 8.50 7.73 -1.89
CA TYR A 169 9.50 8.22 -0.95
C TYR A 169 9.35 7.55 0.42
N THR A 170 10.45 7.02 0.94
CA THR A 170 10.45 6.37 2.26
C THR A 170 10.81 7.36 3.37
N TRP A 171 11.54 8.43 3.07
CA TRP A 171 11.99 9.42 4.04
C TRP A 171 11.49 10.84 3.72
N CYS A 172 11.27 11.66 4.75
CA CYS A 172 11.15 13.11 4.59
C CYS A 172 11.52 13.86 5.88
N ASN A 173 12.20 15.00 5.71
CA ASN A 173 12.71 15.86 6.79
C ASN A 173 11.63 16.52 7.68
N ASN A 174 10.35 16.39 7.33
CA ASN A 174 9.20 16.97 8.03
C ASN A 174 9.18 18.51 8.16
N ASN A 175 10.04 19.23 7.44
CA ASN A 175 9.97 20.69 7.36
C ASN A 175 8.67 21.17 6.70
N ALA A 176 8.25 22.39 7.02
CA ALA A 176 7.11 23.05 6.39
C ALA A 176 7.54 23.83 5.13
N GLY A 177 6.62 23.96 4.17
CA GLY A 177 6.82 24.79 2.99
C GLY A 177 7.95 24.32 2.04
N PRO A 178 8.66 25.23 1.35
CA PRO A 178 9.57 24.90 0.26
C PRO A 178 10.89 24.23 0.70
N THR A 179 11.18 24.19 2.01
CA THR A 179 12.35 23.48 2.56
C THR A 179 12.07 22.01 2.86
N ARG A 180 10.86 21.52 2.53
CA ARG A 180 10.49 20.12 2.66
C ARG A 180 11.17 19.27 1.60
N ILE A 181 11.79 18.18 2.03
CA ILE A 181 12.56 17.26 1.18
C ILE A 181 12.05 15.84 1.43
N TRP A 182 11.89 15.08 0.35
CA TRP A 182 11.56 13.65 0.36
C TRP A 182 12.65 12.86 -0.38
N LEU A 183 12.95 11.66 0.12
CA LEU A 183 13.97 10.75 -0.44
C LEU A 183 13.49 9.28 -0.39
N ARG A 184 13.98 8.43 -1.30
CA ARG A 184 13.83 6.96 -1.24
C ARG A 184 15.14 6.34 -0.75
N LEU A 185 15.25 6.14 0.56
CA LEU A 185 16.47 5.68 1.24
C LEU A 185 16.39 4.21 1.65
N ASP A 186 15.20 3.78 2.06
CA ASP A 186 14.91 2.43 2.52
C ASP A 186 14.55 1.54 1.31
N ARG A 187 15.19 0.38 1.17
CA ARG A 187 14.89 -0.58 0.08
C ARG A 187 15.26 -2.02 0.45
N LEU A 188 14.95 -2.95 -0.45
CA LEU A 188 15.33 -4.35 -0.39
C LEU A 188 15.93 -4.77 -1.73
N LEU A 189 17.17 -5.24 -1.72
CA LEU A 189 17.90 -5.80 -2.85
C LEU A 189 18.00 -7.33 -2.72
N THR A 190 18.23 -8.01 -3.83
CA THR A 190 18.42 -9.46 -3.89
C THR A 190 19.44 -9.83 -4.96
N ASN A 191 20.22 -10.89 -4.76
CA ASN A 191 20.94 -11.52 -5.87
C ASN A 191 19.98 -12.38 -6.73
N LEU A 192 20.47 -12.92 -7.86
CA LEU A 192 19.67 -13.77 -8.76
C LEU A 192 19.10 -15.00 -8.04
N ALA A 193 19.89 -15.66 -7.18
CA ALA A 193 19.44 -16.81 -6.40
C ALA A 193 18.29 -16.46 -5.44
N GLY A 194 18.33 -15.29 -4.79
CA GLY A 194 17.25 -14.79 -3.94
C GLY A 194 16.00 -14.42 -4.74
N SER A 195 16.16 -13.88 -5.95
CA SER A 195 15.05 -13.59 -6.86
C SER A 195 14.32 -14.87 -7.29
N LEU A 196 15.08 -15.93 -7.63
CA LEU A 196 14.54 -17.24 -7.98
C LEU A 196 13.94 -17.99 -6.77
N ALA A 197 14.50 -17.83 -5.57
CA ALA A 197 13.95 -18.40 -4.34
C ALA A 197 12.66 -17.71 -3.88
N PHE A 198 12.50 -16.42 -4.18
CA PHE A 198 11.38 -15.58 -3.72
C PHE A 198 10.75 -14.76 -4.87
N PRO A 199 10.27 -15.39 -5.96
CA PRO A 199 9.85 -14.68 -7.18
C PRO A 199 8.61 -13.79 -6.99
N ASN A 200 7.81 -14.09 -5.96
CA ASN A 200 6.61 -13.36 -5.58
C ASN A 200 6.87 -12.30 -4.50
N ARG A 201 8.12 -12.04 -4.12
CA ARG A 201 8.45 -11.05 -3.09
C ARG A 201 8.15 -9.63 -3.59
N LYS A 202 7.49 -8.84 -2.75
CA LYS A 202 7.30 -7.40 -2.94
C LYS A 202 7.59 -6.69 -1.62
N VAL A 203 8.07 -5.46 -1.71
CA VAL A 203 8.14 -4.56 -0.55
C VAL A 203 6.84 -3.76 -0.47
N VAL A 204 6.30 -3.55 0.73
CA VAL A 204 5.22 -2.59 0.98
C VAL A 204 5.77 -1.44 1.80
N HIS A 205 5.64 -0.23 1.28
CA HIS A 205 5.93 1.01 1.99
C HIS A 205 4.71 1.37 2.87
N ARG A 206 4.83 1.24 4.19
CA ARG A 206 3.76 1.58 5.14
C ARG A 206 3.66 3.10 5.36
N PRO A 207 2.46 3.64 5.65
CA PRO A 207 2.30 5.06 5.92
C PRO A 207 3.27 5.57 6.99
N ARG A 208 3.88 6.72 6.71
CA ARG A 208 4.89 7.35 7.56
C ARG A 208 4.23 8.14 8.70
N ILE A 209 3.80 7.43 9.74
CA ILE A 209 2.98 7.98 10.84
C ILE A 209 3.84 8.51 12.01
N LEU A 210 4.81 7.73 12.49
CA LEU A 210 5.53 8.02 13.76
C LEU A 210 7.05 8.24 13.61
N SER A 211 7.57 8.28 12.38
CA SER A 211 8.97 8.57 12.09
C SER A 211 9.08 9.47 10.86
N ASP A 212 10.24 10.08 10.71
CA ASP A 212 10.82 10.56 9.45
C ASP A 212 11.00 9.47 8.37
N HIS A 213 10.99 8.18 8.73
CA HIS A 213 11.01 7.03 7.81
C HIS A 213 9.68 6.25 7.72
N CYS A 214 9.41 5.71 6.55
CA CYS A 214 8.41 4.70 6.21
C CYS A 214 8.89 3.30 6.66
N PRO A 215 8.09 2.52 7.41
CA PRO A 215 8.37 1.11 7.60
C PRO A 215 8.22 0.32 6.29
N ILE A 216 9.26 -0.40 5.88
CA ILE A 216 9.20 -1.31 4.73
C ILE A 216 8.90 -2.75 5.19
N VAL A 217 7.92 -3.41 4.55
CA VAL A 217 7.51 -4.78 4.90
C VAL A 217 7.64 -5.68 3.67
N ALA A 218 8.47 -6.72 3.77
CA ALA A 218 8.69 -7.68 2.68
C ALA A 218 7.60 -8.78 2.69
N ILE A 219 6.60 -8.65 1.83
CA ILE A 219 5.51 -9.62 1.69
C ILE A 219 5.79 -10.60 0.55
N ASN A 220 5.30 -11.84 0.70
CA ASN A 220 5.00 -12.65 -0.48
C ASN A 220 3.69 -12.12 -1.07
N HIS A 221 3.80 -11.28 -2.10
CA HIS A 221 2.64 -10.96 -2.92
C HIS A 221 2.40 -12.16 -3.82
N GLU A 222 1.69 -13.17 -3.31
CA GLU A 222 1.11 -14.18 -4.19
C GLU A 222 0.40 -13.46 -5.34
N PRO A 223 0.72 -13.75 -6.61
CA PRO A 223 -0.05 -13.22 -7.70
C PRO A 223 -1.48 -13.68 -7.43
N THR A 224 -2.41 -12.73 -7.32
CA THR A 224 -3.79 -12.99 -6.94
C THR A 224 -4.51 -13.77 -8.04
N ARG A 225 -4.19 -15.06 -8.12
CA ARG A 225 -4.99 -16.14 -8.71
C ARG A 225 -6.21 -16.42 -7.83
N PHE A 226 -6.87 -15.37 -7.35
CA PHE A 226 -8.30 -15.38 -7.49
C PHE A 226 -8.53 -15.49 -9.01
N PRO A 227 -9.11 -16.58 -9.52
CA PRO A 227 -9.63 -16.53 -10.88
C PRO A 227 -10.52 -15.30 -10.90
N HIS A 228 -10.23 -14.34 -11.79
CA HIS A 228 -11.12 -13.19 -11.94
C HIS A 228 -12.43 -13.77 -12.44
N ASN A 229 -13.35 -14.01 -11.51
CA ASN A 229 -14.64 -14.60 -11.80
C ASN A 229 -15.28 -13.69 -12.82
N PHE A 230 -15.54 -14.24 -14.00
CA PHE A 230 -16.15 -13.51 -15.08
C PHE A 230 -17.54 -13.12 -14.62
N LYS A 231 -17.72 -11.82 -14.37
CA LYS A 231 -19.00 -11.26 -13.95
C LYS A 231 -19.58 -10.57 -15.17
N PHE A 232 -20.72 -11.08 -15.60
CA PHE A 232 -21.53 -10.39 -16.58
C PHE A 232 -21.99 -9.06 -16.00
N LEU A 233 -21.70 -7.95 -16.67
CA LEU A 233 -22.11 -6.61 -16.22
C LEU A 233 -23.35 -6.16 -16.98
N ARG A 234 -24.29 -5.50 -16.28
CA ARG A 234 -25.57 -5.08 -16.86
C ARG A 234 -25.38 -4.12 -18.03
N GLN A 235 -24.39 -3.24 -17.95
CA GLN A 235 -23.99 -2.35 -19.05
C GLN A 235 -23.80 -3.06 -20.41
N TRP A 236 -23.42 -4.37 -20.43
CA TRP A 236 -23.25 -5.11 -21.68
C TRP A 236 -24.57 -5.44 -22.39
N THR A 237 -25.72 -5.36 -21.72
CA THR A 237 -27.04 -5.49 -22.38
C THR A 237 -27.55 -4.16 -22.92
N GLN A 238 -26.84 -3.06 -22.65
CA GLN A 238 -27.22 -1.69 -23.02
C GLN A 238 -26.30 -1.10 -24.10
N ASP A 239 -25.31 -1.89 -24.55
CA ASP A 239 -24.22 -1.44 -25.41
C ASP A 239 -24.15 -2.37 -26.63
N GLU A 240 -24.37 -1.78 -27.82
CA GLU A 240 -24.61 -2.51 -29.07
C GLU A 240 -23.45 -3.42 -29.48
N ASP A 241 -22.21 -3.06 -29.16
CA ASP A 241 -21.03 -3.86 -29.52
C ASP A 241 -21.01 -5.21 -28.81
N PHE A 242 -21.63 -5.30 -27.62
CA PHE A 242 -21.73 -6.54 -26.86
C PHE A 242 -22.86 -7.47 -27.35
N SER A 243 -23.90 -6.93 -27.99
CA SER A 243 -25.03 -7.71 -28.52
C SER A 243 -24.57 -8.82 -29.48
N ASN A 244 -23.57 -8.50 -30.31
CA ASN A 244 -23.02 -9.39 -31.34
C ASN A 244 -21.97 -10.39 -30.81
N VAL A 245 -21.48 -10.23 -29.57
CA VAL A 245 -20.43 -11.10 -29.00
C VAL A 245 -20.93 -12.53 -28.80
N MET A 246 -22.16 -12.69 -28.30
CA MET A 246 -22.76 -14.01 -28.06
C MET A 246 -23.02 -14.79 -29.37
N PRO A 247 -23.77 -14.26 -30.36
CA PRO A 247 -24.02 -14.97 -31.63
C PRO A 247 -22.72 -15.38 -32.35
N ARG A 248 -21.76 -14.46 -32.49
CA ARG A 248 -20.48 -14.72 -33.17
C ARG A 248 -19.67 -15.82 -32.46
N SER A 249 -19.61 -15.79 -31.13
CA SER A 249 -18.89 -16.80 -30.35
C SER A 249 -19.53 -18.19 -30.41
N TRP A 250 -20.86 -18.24 -30.58
CA TRP A 250 -21.66 -19.47 -30.58
C TRP A 250 -21.74 -20.15 -31.95
N ALA A 251 -21.71 -19.37 -33.04
CA ALA A 251 -21.74 -19.85 -34.42
C ALA A 251 -20.46 -20.60 -34.85
N LEU A 252 -19.34 -20.33 -34.18
CA LEU A 252 -18.06 -20.98 -34.46
C LEU A 252 -18.07 -22.45 -33.99
N ASN A 253 -17.93 -23.37 -34.95
CA ASN A 253 -17.80 -24.81 -34.72
C ASN A 253 -16.72 -25.13 -33.68
N THR A 254 -16.98 -26.18 -32.91
CA THR A 254 -16.14 -26.58 -31.77
C THR A 254 -16.24 -28.09 -31.60
N GLU A 255 -15.10 -28.75 -31.64
CA GLU A 255 -15.01 -30.21 -31.59
C GLU A 255 -14.98 -30.75 -30.15
N GLY A 256 -15.58 -31.91 -29.96
CA GLY A 256 -15.60 -32.67 -28.71
C GLY A 256 -17.00 -33.03 -28.23
N PRO A 257 -17.10 -33.79 -27.12
CA PRO A 257 -18.38 -34.15 -26.49
C PRO A 257 -19.25 -32.93 -26.16
N PRO A 258 -20.59 -33.04 -26.11
CA PRO A 258 -21.49 -31.90 -25.98
C PRO A 258 -21.16 -30.91 -24.85
N LEU A 259 -20.84 -31.42 -23.65
CA LEU A 259 -20.45 -30.59 -22.49
C LEU A 259 -19.11 -29.87 -22.70
N VAL A 260 -18.15 -30.52 -23.35
CA VAL A 260 -16.83 -29.93 -23.68
C VAL A 260 -17.00 -28.82 -24.71
N THR A 261 -17.83 -29.06 -25.72
CA THR A 261 -18.18 -28.08 -26.76
C THR A 261 -18.91 -26.86 -26.17
N GLN A 262 -19.89 -27.07 -25.29
CA GLN A 262 -20.56 -25.99 -24.55
C GLN A 262 -19.58 -25.20 -23.67
N HIS A 263 -18.69 -25.88 -22.94
CA HIS A 263 -17.68 -25.23 -22.11
C HIS A 263 -16.68 -24.39 -22.94
N LYS A 264 -16.19 -24.93 -24.07
CA LYS A 264 -15.32 -24.19 -25.02
C LYS A 264 -16.01 -22.93 -25.55
N LYS A 265 -17.29 -23.00 -25.92
CA LYS A 265 -18.08 -21.83 -26.36
C LYS A 265 -18.21 -20.78 -25.24
N LEU A 266 -18.51 -21.20 -24.01
CA LEU A 266 -18.58 -20.28 -22.85
C LEU A 266 -17.24 -19.62 -22.53
N LEU A 267 -16.12 -20.35 -22.59
CA LEU A 267 -14.78 -19.79 -22.41
C LEU A 267 -14.44 -18.78 -23.52
N ARG A 268 -14.82 -19.06 -24.77
CA ARG A 268 -14.65 -18.14 -25.90
C ARG A 268 -15.44 -16.85 -25.66
N CYS A 269 -16.73 -16.94 -25.34
CA CYS A 269 -17.55 -15.78 -24.98
C CYS A 269 -16.87 -14.96 -23.87
N LYS A 270 -16.50 -15.60 -22.75
CA LYS A 270 -15.79 -14.96 -21.62
C LYS A 270 -14.57 -14.18 -22.09
N SER A 271 -13.72 -14.78 -22.93
CA SER A 271 -12.51 -14.14 -23.45
C SER A 271 -12.85 -12.90 -24.28
N THR A 272 -13.79 -13.00 -25.23
CA THR A 272 -14.19 -11.89 -26.10
C THR A 272 -14.83 -10.74 -25.30
N PHE A 273 -15.73 -11.04 -24.36
CA PHE A 273 -16.33 -10.05 -23.45
C PHE A 273 -15.26 -9.34 -22.61
N SER A 274 -14.30 -10.07 -22.04
CA SER A 274 -13.21 -9.48 -21.24
C SER A 274 -12.29 -8.58 -22.06
N SER A 275 -11.95 -8.98 -23.29
CA SER A 275 -11.12 -8.17 -24.19
C SER A 275 -11.82 -6.88 -24.62
N LEU A 276 -13.08 -6.97 -25.06
CA LEU A 276 -13.88 -5.81 -25.47
C LEU A 276 -14.13 -4.85 -24.29
N GLN A 277 -14.34 -5.39 -23.07
CA GLN A 277 -14.45 -4.58 -21.87
C GLN A 277 -13.15 -3.83 -21.54
N LYS A 278 -11.99 -4.47 -21.73
CA LYS A 278 -10.68 -3.82 -21.51
C LYS A 278 -10.51 -2.65 -22.48
N GLN A 279 -10.70 -2.91 -23.77
CA GLN A 279 -10.63 -1.88 -24.83
C GLN A 279 -11.54 -0.70 -24.52
N LYS A 280 -12.84 -0.93 -24.25
CA LYS A 280 -13.79 0.14 -23.94
C LYS A 280 -13.47 0.94 -22.68
N LYS A 281 -12.75 0.36 -21.71
CA LYS A 281 -12.25 1.10 -20.54
C LYS A 281 -11.10 2.03 -20.92
N GLU A 282 -10.18 1.56 -21.77
CA GLU A 282 -9.06 2.34 -22.28
C GLU A 282 -9.59 3.49 -23.17
N ASP A 283 -10.55 3.21 -24.06
CA ASP A 283 -11.23 4.22 -24.88
C ASP A 283 -11.95 5.29 -24.04
N LEU A 284 -12.71 4.88 -23.01
CA LEU A 284 -13.41 5.81 -22.11
C LEU A 284 -12.42 6.71 -21.35
N HIS A 285 -11.31 6.15 -20.87
CA HIS A 285 -10.27 6.91 -20.20
C HIS A 285 -9.61 7.94 -21.14
N ASN A 286 -9.32 7.55 -22.37
CA ASN A 286 -8.77 8.43 -23.40
C ASN A 286 -9.76 9.56 -23.78
N GLN A 287 -11.06 9.27 -23.86
CA GLN A 287 -12.10 10.27 -24.11
C GLN A 287 -12.21 11.28 -22.96
N ILE A 288 -12.16 10.83 -21.70
CA ILE A 288 -12.15 11.70 -20.51
C ILE A 288 -10.92 12.62 -20.53
N LEU A 289 -9.74 12.08 -20.83
CA LEU A 289 -8.50 12.86 -20.93
C LEU A 289 -8.57 13.90 -22.07
N GLY A 290 -9.05 13.49 -23.25
CA GLY A 290 -9.22 14.38 -24.40
C GLY A 290 -10.18 15.53 -24.13
N ALA A 291 -11.36 15.24 -23.57
CA ALA A 291 -12.33 16.27 -23.18
C ALA A 291 -11.78 17.23 -22.11
N SER A 292 -11.02 16.70 -21.14
CA SER A 292 -10.37 17.52 -20.09
C SER A 292 -9.32 18.48 -20.68
N LEU A 293 -8.50 18.01 -21.62
CA LEU A 293 -7.51 18.84 -22.33
C LEU A 293 -8.18 19.89 -23.23
N GLN A 294 -9.27 19.54 -23.91
CA GLN A 294 -10.05 20.48 -24.73
C GLN A 294 -10.65 21.61 -23.88
N ILE A 295 -11.20 21.28 -22.69
CA ILE A 295 -11.69 22.27 -21.72
C ILE A 295 -10.56 23.21 -21.30
N GLN A 296 -9.40 22.67 -20.91
CA GLN A 296 -8.24 23.47 -20.51
C GLN A 296 -7.78 24.43 -21.61
N HIS A 297 -7.70 23.95 -22.86
CA HIS A 297 -7.32 24.78 -24.00
C HIS A 297 -8.33 25.90 -24.28
N LEU A 298 -9.64 25.60 -24.25
CA LEU A 298 -10.69 26.59 -24.48
C LEU A 298 -10.78 27.63 -23.34
N GLU A 299 -10.55 27.23 -22.09
CA GLU A 299 -10.48 28.17 -20.95
C GLU A 299 -9.29 29.13 -21.08
N VAL A 300 -8.12 28.67 -21.53
CA VAL A 300 -6.96 29.54 -21.82
C VAL A 300 -7.25 30.47 -23.00
N LYS A 301 -7.85 29.97 -24.09
CA LYS A 301 -8.22 30.79 -25.26
C LYS A 301 -9.18 31.92 -24.89
N LEU A 302 -10.19 31.63 -24.06
CA LEU A 302 -11.17 32.62 -23.59
C LEU A 302 -10.59 33.65 -22.61
N GLN A 303 -9.47 33.36 -21.94
CA GLN A 303 -8.75 34.34 -21.12
C GLN A 303 -7.99 35.37 -21.98
N SER A 304 -7.47 34.98 -23.15
CA SER A 304 -6.79 35.89 -24.07
C SER A 304 -7.75 36.72 -24.93
N THR A 305 -8.85 36.12 -25.38
CA THR A 305 -9.83 36.76 -26.27
C THR A 305 -11.21 36.15 -26.06
N PHE A 306 -12.20 36.99 -25.74
CA PHE A 306 -13.58 36.52 -25.60
C PHE A 306 -14.18 36.22 -26.98
N ASP A 307 -14.62 34.98 -27.17
CA ASP A 307 -15.28 34.49 -28.38
C ASP A 307 -16.51 33.67 -27.99
N LYS A 308 -17.65 33.96 -28.63
CA LYS A 308 -18.93 33.33 -28.33
C LYS A 308 -18.97 31.87 -28.79
N ASP A 309 -18.29 31.55 -29.88
CA ASP A 309 -18.28 30.19 -30.43
C ASP A 309 -17.39 29.29 -29.56
N SER A 310 -16.21 29.76 -29.18
CA SER A 310 -15.34 29.08 -28.19
C SER A 310 -16.02 28.86 -26.82
N LEU A 311 -16.94 29.75 -26.41
CA LEU A 311 -17.74 29.56 -25.20
C LEU A 311 -18.81 28.47 -25.38
N CYS A 312 -19.40 28.36 -26.57
CA CYS A 312 -20.32 27.27 -26.93
C CYS A 312 -19.60 25.91 -26.93
N ASP A 313 -18.41 25.85 -27.53
CA ASP A 313 -17.55 24.67 -27.54
C ASP A 313 -17.13 24.25 -26.13
N LEU A 314 -16.79 25.23 -25.27
CA LEU A 314 -16.41 24.95 -23.87
C LEU A 314 -17.56 24.32 -23.09
N ASN A 315 -18.78 24.86 -23.25
CA ASN A 315 -19.97 24.30 -22.60
C ASN A 315 -20.29 22.90 -23.12
N SER A 316 -20.15 22.68 -24.43
CA SER A 316 -20.33 21.38 -25.07
C SER A 316 -19.31 20.34 -24.59
N ALA A 317 -18.03 20.72 -24.47
CA ALA A 317 -16.97 19.87 -23.93
C ALA A 317 -17.20 19.54 -22.44
N LYS A 318 -17.70 20.49 -21.63
CA LYS A 318 -18.07 20.27 -20.22
C LYS A 318 -19.26 19.31 -20.08
N GLN A 319 -20.27 19.43 -20.94
CA GLN A 319 -21.39 18.47 -20.99
C GLN A 319 -20.91 17.07 -21.40
N LEU A 320 -20.05 16.97 -22.42
CA LEU A 320 -19.44 15.71 -22.83
C LEU A 320 -18.66 15.06 -21.69
N LEU A 321 -17.74 15.77 -21.04
CA LEU A 321 -16.98 15.28 -19.89
C LEU A 321 -17.92 14.78 -18.76
N THR A 322 -18.98 15.52 -18.45
CA THR A 322 -19.96 15.14 -17.42
C THR A 322 -20.65 13.81 -17.78
N SER A 323 -21.03 13.62 -19.04
CA SER A 323 -21.63 12.35 -19.49
C SER A 323 -20.66 11.17 -19.46
N LEU A 324 -19.38 11.40 -19.79
CA LEU A 324 -18.33 10.37 -19.74
C LEU A 324 -18.02 9.95 -18.31
N LEU A 325 -17.95 10.90 -17.37
CA LEU A 325 -17.79 10.63 -15.94
C LEU A 325 -18.99 9.87 -15.37
N THR A 326 -20.22 10.26 -15.73
CA THR A 326 -21.44 9.53 -15.35
C THR A 326 -21.42 8.07 -15.85
N LYS A 327 -20.88 7.84 -17.05
CA LYS A 327 -20.67 6.49 -17.61
C LYS A 327 -19.63 5.69 -16.80
N GLU A 328 -18.49 6.30 -16.44
CA GLU A 328 -17.47 5.67 -15.59
C GLU A 328 -18.01 5.33 -14.19
N GLU A 329 -18.73 6.25 -13.55
CA GLU A 329 -19.41 6.02 -12.27
C GLU A 329 -20.39 4.84 -12.35
N GLY A 330 -21.15 4.72 -13.44
CA GLY A 330 -22.00 3.56 -13.72
C GLY A 330 -21.22 2.25 -13.74
N MET A 331 -20.08 2.20 -14.46
CA MET A 331 -19.21 1.02 -14.50
C MET A 331 -18.63 0.65 -13.12
N ILE A 332 -18.35 1.65 -12.27
CA ILE A 332 -17.85 1.46 -10.91
C ILE A 332 -18.98 0.95 -10.00
N ARG A 333 -20.18 1.52 -10.10
CA ARG A 333 -21.37 1.15 -9.32
C ARG A 333 -21.79 -0.30 -9.54
N ASP A 334 -21.77 -0.77 -10.79
CA ASP A 334 -22.03 -2.17 -11.16
C ASP A 334 -20.99 -3.12 -10.55
N LYS A 335 -19.70 -2.76 -10.59
CA LYS A 335 -18.62 -3.54 -9.95
C LYS A 335 -18.76 -3.60 -8.43
N ALA A 336 -19.19 -2.50 -7.81
CA ALA A 336 -19.34 -2.35 -6.37
C ALA A 336 -20.65 -2.92 -5.79
N ARG A 337 -21.55 -3.50 -6.63
CA ARG A 337 -22.84 -4.09 -6.20
C ARG A 337 -23.77 -3.15 -5.44
N VAL A 338 -23.65 -1.82 -5.59
CA VAL A 338 -24.39 -0.81 -4.80
C VAL A 338 -25.93 -0.96 -4.90
N LYS A 339 -26.45 -1.63 -5.94
CA LYS A 339 -27.89 -1.88 -6.12
C LYS A 339 -28.47 -3.06 -5.30
N TRP A 340 -27.64 -4.01 -4.85
CA TRP A 340 -28.09 -5.17 -4.06
C TRP A 340 -28.61 -4.79 -2.66
N LEU A 341 -28.35 -3.56 -2.19
CA LEU A 341 -28.86 -3.04 -0.92
C LEU A 341 -30.26 -2.43 -1.02
N SER A 342 -30.74 -2.10 -2.23
CA SER A 342 -32.05 -1.46 -2.46
C SER A 342 -33.04 -2.33 -3.22
N GLU A 343 -32.57 -3.27 -4.03
CA GLU A 343 -33.40 -4.17 -4.82
C GLU A 343 -33.19 -5.60 -4.31
N GLY A 344 -34.03 -5.98 -3.35
CA GLY A 344 -33.99 -7.28 -2.69
C GLY A 344 -34.27 -8.44 -3.65
N ASP A 345 -33.70 -9.60 -3.32
CA ASP A 345 -33.69 -10.79 -4.16
C ASP A 345 -35.12 -11.33 -4.37
N ARG A 346 -35.67 -11.12 -5.57
CA ARG A 346 -36.94 -11.72 -6.01
C ARG A 346 -36.66 -12.87 -6.97
N ASN A 347 -36.21 -14.01 -6.45
CA ASN A 347 -36.65 -15.30 -6.99
C ASN A 347 -36.58 -16.47 -5.99
N THR A 348 -37.77 -16.95 -5.62
CA THR A 348 -38.17 -18.35 -5.35
C THR A 348 -37.25 -19.31 -4.58
N ASP A 349 -37.83 -19.84 -3.51
CA ASP A 349 -37.35 -20.92 -2.64
C ASP A 349 -36.65 -22.11 -3.33
N PHE A 350 -35.43 -22.41 -2.87
CA PHE A 350 -35.05 -23.78 -2.46
C PHE A 350 -33.85 -23.75 -1.48
N SER A 351 -33.84 -24.68 -0.52
CA SER A 351 -32.90 -24.92 0.59
C SER A 351 -31.40 -24.95 0.21
N MET A 352 -30.37 -24.75 1.08
CA MET A 352 -30.21 -24.70 2.55
C MET A 352 -28.89 -23.91 2.91
N PRO A 353 -28.55 -23.63 4.19
CA PRO A 353 -27.58 -22.59 4.56
C PRO A 353 -26.16 -23.08 4.92
N ALA A 354 -25.11 -22.37 4.49
CA ALA A 354 -23.85 -22.19 5.25
C ALA A 354 -22.85 -21.22 4.57
N SER A 355 -22.56 -20.07 5.19
CA SER A 355 -21.17 -19.63 5.47
C SER A 355 -21.15 -18.24 6.14
N LYS A 356 -20.59 -18.19 7.36
CA LYS A 356 -20.22 -16.93 8.01
C LYS A 356 -19.12 -16.25 7.17
N ARG A 357 -19.37 -15.05 6.65
CA ARG A 357 -18.29 -14.20 6.10
C ARG A 357 -18.38 -12.78 6.64
N SER A 358 -17.31 -12.42 7.31
CA SER A 358 -16.94 -11.14 7.91
C SER A 358 -17.47 -9.91 7.18
N ALA A 359 -18.13 -9.03 7.93
CA ALA A 359 -18.52 -7.72 7.45
C ALA A 359 -17.28 -6.87 7.15
N ILE A 360 -17.09 -6.51 5.87
CA ILE A 360 -16.16 -5.45 5.48
C ILE A 360 -16.89 -4.12 5.66
N ARG A 361 -16.55 -3.38 6.71
CA ARG A 361 -16.96 -1.97 6.85
C ARG A 361 -16.17 -1.13 5.85
N CYS A 362 -16.79 -0.81 4.71
CA CYS A 362 -16.32 0.27 3.85
C CYS A 362 -16.68 1.61 4.48
N THR A 363 -15.68 2.33 5.01
CA THR A 363 -15.82 3.75 5.35
C THR A 363 -15.06 4.57 4.30
N LEU A 364 -15.81 5.13 3.35
CA LEU A 364 -15.30 6.11 2.40
C LEU A 364 -15.07 7.44 3.12
N ILE A 365 -13.86 8.01 3.01
CA ILE A 365 -13.58 9.39 3.43
C ILE A 365 -12.71 10.06 2.36
N PHE A 366 -13.23 11.17 1.83
CA PHE A 366 -12.52 12.20 1.06
C PHE A 366 -13.16 13.57 1.42
N PRO A 367 -12.51 14.72 1.18
CA PRO A 367 -12.13 15.57 2.32
C PRO A 367 -12.77 16.98 2.34
N PHE A 368 -12.31 17.81 3.30
CA PHE A 368 -12.53 19.26 3.52
C PHE A 368 -13.60 19.75 4.53
N ARG A 369 -13.15 19.88 5.79
CA ARG A 369 -12.91 21.17 6.50
C ARG A 369 -14.08 22.17 6.73
N MET A 370 -14.72 22.05 7.89
CA MET A 370 -15.16 23.19 8.75
C MET A 370 -15.30 22.64 10.19
N VAL A 371 -14.40 22.92 11.14
CA VAL A 371 -14.28 24.13 11.99
C VAL A 371 -15.48 24.36 12.93
N ARG A 372 -15.20 24.23 14.24
CA ARG A 372 -15.92 24.73 15.44
C ARG A 372 -17.23 24.06 15.88
N THR A 373 -17.11 23.38 17.03
CA THR A 373 -17.95 23.53 18.24
C THR A 373 -19.34 24.16 18.11
N LEU A 374 -20.38 23.41 18.50
CA LEU A 374 -21.15 23.70 19.72
C LEU A 374 -21.92 22.44 20.20
N THR A 375 -22.02 22.27 21.51
CA THR A 375 -22.84 21.22 22.15
C THR A 375 -24.24 21.76 22.44
N ILE A 376 -25.20 20.84 22.70
CA ILE A 376 -26.58 21.01 23.23
C ILE A 376 -27.66 20.87 22.16
N TRP A 377 -28.54 19.88 22.34
CA TRP A 377 -30.00 20.02 22.52
C TRP A 377 -30.64 18.61 22.55
N THR A 378 -31.01 18.14 23.74
CA THR A 378 -32.22 17.32 23.92
C THR A 378 -33.39 18.29 24.02
N PRO A 379 -34.60 18.00 23.48
CA PRO A 379 -35.60 17.32 24.32
C PRO A 379 -36.72 16.57 23.56
N TRP A 380 -37.35 15.58 24.19
CA TRP A 380 -38.76 15.12 24.10
C TRP A 380 -38.81 13.94 25.09
N GLY A 381 -39.69 13.80 26.08
CA GLY A 381 -41.01 14.35 26.33
C GLY A 381 -41.82 13.26 27.08
N PRO A 382 -43.01 13.53 27.62
CA PRO A 382 -43.14 13.91 29.04
C PRO A 382 -44.00 12.93 29.88
N TRP A 383 -43.85 12.98 31.21
CA TRP A 383 -44.90 12.54 32.15
C TRP A 383 -45.03 13.56 33.29
N TRP A 384 -46.26 13.97 33.58
CA TRP A 384 -46.63 14.85 34.70
C TRP A 384 -47.50 14.06 35.67
N LEU A 385 -47.33 14.26 36.99
CA LEU A 385 -48.45 14.57 37.88
C LEU A 385 -47.97 15.08 39.26
N SER A 386 -48.52 16.24 39.60
CA SER A 386 -48.36 17.04 40.81
C SER A 386 -48.72 16.33 42.12
N THR A 387 -48.00 16.65 43.21
CA THR A 387 -48.49 17.13 44.54
C THR A 387 -47.28 17.13 45.52
N SER A 388 -47.12 17.91 46.60
CA SER A 388 -47.70 19.15 47.13
C SER A 388 -47.17 19.33 48.59
N LEU A 389 -46.54 20.47 48.90
CA LEU A 389 -46.44 21.15 50.23
C LEU A 389 -45.48 20.70 51.37
N LYS A 390 -44.75 21.71 51.89
CA LYS A 390 -44.22 21.94 53.27
C LYS A 390 -43.04 21.05 53.76
N SER A 391 -42.06 21.50 54.56
CA SER A 391 -41.69 22.84 55.11
C SER A 391 -40.26 22.81 55.73
N SER A 392 -39.50 23.90 55.66
CA SER A 392 -38.21 24.15 56.34
C SER A 392 -38.40 24.77 57.75
N PRO A 393 -37.37 25.13 58.56
CA PRO A 393 -35.90 24.87 58.56
C PRO A 393 -35.50 24.14 59.89
N PRO A 394 -34.32 24.28 60.59
CA PRO A 394 -33.04 24.96 60.31
C PRO A 394 -31.73 24.16 60.65
N THR A 395 -30.63 24.91 60.73
CA THR A 395 -29.19 24.69 61.03
C THR A 395 -28.82 24.92 62.53
N PRO A 396 -27.54 24.94 63.02
CA PRO A 396 -26.20 24.67 62.44
C PRO A 396 -25.32 23.68 63.31
N PRO A 397 -24.03 23.93 63.69
CA PRO A 397 -22.81 23.45 63.00
C PRO A 397 -21.80 22.66 63.91
N GLN A 398 -20.55 22.51 63.43
CA GLN A 398 -19.32 22.01 64.09
C GLN A 398 -19.16 20.49 64.12
N LEU A 399 -17.96 19.91 63.90
CA LEU A 399 -16.59 20.49 63.83
C LEU A 399 -15.82 19.96 62.59
#